data_AF-A0A847WPX8-F1
#
_entry.id   AF-A0A847WPX8-F1
#
_cell.length_a   1.000
_cell.length_b   1.000
_cell.length_c   1.000
_cell.angle_alpha   90.00
_cell.angle_beta   90.00
_cell.angle_gamma   90.00
#
_symmetry.space_group_name_H-M   'P 1'
#
loop_
_entity.id
_entity.type
_entity.pdbx_description
1 polymer ?
#
loop_
_entity_poly.entity_id
_entity_poly.type
_entity_poly.pdbx_seq_one_letter_code
_entity_poly.pdbx_strand_id
1 'polypeptide(L)' 'MNEKWNLNDPYVYGALNGLLNQPISVQTPRGSVRGMLRKVMPDHIVVQMGGAPFYIRINQIIWFKPEATRITPDSAE' A
#
# COMPACT_ATOMS: atom_id res chain seq x y z
N MET A 1 3.45 -11.26 -28.33
CA MET A 1 2.90 -9.95 -27.90
C MET A 1 3.95 -9.28 -27.05
N ASN A 2 4.55 -8.17 -27.50
CA ASN A 2 5.48 -7.39 -26.68
C ASN A 2 4.65 -6.39 -25.86
N GLU A 3 4.14 -6.83 -24.72
CA GLU A 3 3.46 -5.96 -23.77
C GLU A 3 4.48 -5.02 -23.14
N LYS A 4 4.51 -3.78 -23.63
CA LYS A 4 5.36 -2.72 -23.10
C LYS A 4 4.69 -2.16 -21.84
N TRP A 5 5.05 -2.71 -20.68
CA TRP A 5 4.62 -2.19 -19.38
C TRP A 5 5.15 -0.76 -19.19
N ASN A 6 4.25 0.17 -18.84
CA ASN A 6 4.59 1.56 -18.55
C ASN A 6 4.43 1.80 -17.04
N LEU A 7 5.52 2.18 -16.39
CA LEU A 7 5.53 2.53 -14.97
C LEU A 7 5.04 3.97 -14.82
N ASN A 8 3.78 4.12 -14.42
CA ASN A 8 3.24 5.42 -14.03
C ASN A 8 3.66 5.72 -12.58
N ASP A 9 4.09 6.95 -12.32
CA ASP A 9 4.51 7.43 -11.00
C ASP A 9 5.64 6.59 -10.36
N PRO A 10 6.83 6.52 -11.00
CA PRO A 10 7.92 5.63 -10.58
C PRO A 10 8.42 5.86 -9.16
N TYR A 11 8.36 7.10 -8.66
CA TYR A 11 8.76 7.44 -7.30
C TYR A 11 7.72 6.96 -6.26
N VAL A 12 6.43 7.00 -6.59
CA VAL A 12 5.37 6.46 -5.72
C VAL A 12 5.49 4.94 -5.65
N TYR A 13 5.67 4.29 -6.80
CA TYR A 13 5.95 2.85 -6.87
C TYR A 13 7.18 2.47 -6.03
N GLY A 14 8.31 3.15 -6.23
CA GLY A 14 9.55 2.86 -5.51
C GLY A 14 9.41 3.04 -4.00
N ALA A 15 8.77 4.13 -3.56
CA ALA A 15 8.54 4.39 -2.14
C ALA A 15 7.62 3.35 -1.50
N LEU A 16 6.53 2.96 -2.16
CA LEU A 16 5.62 1.91 -1.67
C LEU A 16 6.30 0.54 -1.62
N ASN A 17 7.20 0.24 -2.56
CA ASN A 17 7.94 -1.02 -2.55
C ASN A 17 8.82 -1.17 -1.29
N GLY A 18 9.37 -0.05 -0.77
CA GLY A 18 10.09 -0.02 0.50
C GLY A 18 9.21 -0.24 1.74
N LEU A 19 7.89 -0.21 1.61
CA LEU A 19 6.91 -0.41 2.68
C LEU A 19 6.20 -1.77 2.61
N LEU A 20 6.68 -2.68 1.76
CA LEU A 20 6.06 -4.00 1.60
C LEU A 20 6.00 -4.75 2.94
N ASN A 21 4.86 -5.38 3.21
CA ASN A 21 4.51 -6.06 4.46
C ASN A 21 4.43 -5.16 5.71
N GLN A 22 4.35 -3.83 5.55
CA GLN A 22 4.13 -2.90 6.65
C GLN A 22 2.67 -2.44 6.71
N PRO A 23 2.16 -2.06 7.90
CA PRO A 23 0.87 -1.39 8.00
C PRO A 23 0.99 0.02 7.40
N ILE A 24 0.05 0.37 6.52
CA ILE A 24 0.01 1.67 5.86
C ILE A 24 -1.40 2.26 5.87
N SER A 25 -1.45 3.58 5.81
CA SER A 25 -2.63 4.37 5.49
C SER A 25 -2.47 4.93 4.07
N VAL A 26 -3.49 4.76 3.22
CA VAL A 26 -3.53 5.26 1.84
C VAL A 26 -4.77 6.12 1.66
N GLN A 27 -4.62 7.34 1.17
CA GLN A 27 -5.74 8.21 0.80
C GLN A 27 -6.01 8.13 -0.69
N THR A 28 -7.27 7.92 -1.01
CA THR A 28 -7.82 8.02 -2.37
C THR A 28 -8.79 9.19 -2.47
N PRO A 29 -9.21 9.61 -3.68
CA PRO A 29 -10.27 10.62 -3.84
C PRO A 29 -11.60 10.27 -3.16
N ARG A 30 -11.85 8.99 -2.85
CA ARG A 30 -13.12 8.51 -2.26
C ARG A 30 -13.00 8.09 -0.79
N GLY A 31 -11.89 8.42 -0.13
CA GLY A 31 -11.64 8.07 1.26
C GLY A 31 -10.31 7.34 1.46
N SER A 32 -10.06 6.92 2.70
CA SER A 32 -8.81 6.26 3.09
C SER A 32 -8.98 4.76 3.30
N VAL A 33 -7.97 3.99 2.89
CA VAL A 33 -7.82 2.57 3.21
C VAL A 33 -6.67 2.41 4.20
N ARG A 34 -6.88 1.60 5.24
CA ARG A 34 -5.85 1.28 6.24
C ARG A 34 -5.69 -0.22 6.34
N GLY A 35 -4.47 -0.72 6.26
CA GLY A 35 -4.22 -2.14 6.31
C GLY A 35 -2.78 -2.49 6.01
N MET A 36 -2.52 -3.78 5.77
CA MET A 36 -1.18 -4.26 5.47
C MET A 36 -0.90 -4.18 3.97
N LEU A 37 0.20 -3.55 3.57
CA LEU A 37 0.63 -3.54 2.17
C LEU A 37 1.18 -4.92 1.79
N ARG A 38 0.48 -5.65 0.91
CA ARG A 38 0.84 -7.03 0.54
C ARG A 38 1.49 -7.15 -0.84
N LYS A 39 1.25 -6.19 -1.74
CA LYS A 39 1.81 -6.20 -3.09
C LYS A 39 1.91 -4.78 -3.65
N VAL A 40 2.97 -4.54 -4.43
CA VAL A 40 3.19 -3.30 -5.17
C VAL A 40 3.48 -3.65 -6.62
N MET A 41 2.64 -3.16 -7.53
CA MET A 41 2.74 -3.33 -8.98
C MET A 41 2.90 -1.95 -9.65
N PRO A 42 3.37 -1.88 -10.90
CA PRO A 42 3.58 -0.60 -11.59
C PRO A 42 2.36 0.33 -11.67
N ASP A 43 1.14 -0.21 -11.63
CA ASP A 43 -0.11 0.54 -11.79
C ASP A 43 -1.03 0.49 -10.55
N HIS A 44 -0.79 -0.41 -9.60
CA HIS A 44 -1.62 -0.59 -8.41
C HIS A 44 -0.87 -1.21 -7.22
N ILE A 45 -1.44 -1.06 -6.04
CA ILE A 45 -1.04 -1.78 -4.83
C ILE A 45 -2.17 -2.66 -4.32
N VAL A 46 -1.82 -3.64 -3.48
CA VAL A 46 -2.78 -4.48 -2.76
C VAL A 46 -2.63 -4.25 -1.27
N VAL A 47 -3.68 -3.74 -0.64
CA VAL A 47 -3.76 -3.52 0.81
C VAL A 47 -4.75 -4.52 1.40
N GLN A 48 -4.31 -5.33 2.36
CA GLN A 48 -5.18 -6.27 3.07
C GLN A 48 -5.85 -5.57 4.25
N MET A 49 -7.18 -5.55 4.26
CA MET A 49 -7.99 -4.93 5.32
C MET A 49 -9.22 -5.80 5.59
N GLY A 50 -9.53 -6.08 6.86
CA GLY A 50 -10.77 -6.76 7.24
C GLY A 50 -10.99 -8.12 6.56
N GLY A 51 -9.92 -8.87 6.30
CA GLY A 51 -9.98 -10.18 5.63
C GLY A 51 -10.10 -10.14 4.10
N ALA A 52 -10.23 -8.96 3.48
CA ALA A 52 -10.31 -8.81 2.03
C ALA A 52 -9.15 -7.97 1.45
N PRO A 53 -8.70 -8.25 0.21
CA PRO A 53 -7.73 -7.42 -0.49
C PRO A 53 -8.39 -6.23 -1.18
N PHE A 54 -7.78 -5.05 -1.03
CA PHE A 54 -8.13 -3.84 -1.77
C PHE A 54 -7.07 -3.56 -2.83
N TYR A 55 -7.49 -3.52 -4.08
CA TYR A 55 -6.65 -3.17 -5.22
C TYR A 55 -6.79 -1.67 -5.48
N ILE A 56 -5.75 -0.91 -5.16
CA ILE A 56 -5.76 0.56 -5.23
C ILE A 56 -4.83 0.98 -6.35
N ARG A 57 -5.36 1.69 -7.36
CA ARG A 57 -4.53 2.21 -8.45
C ARG A 57 -3.58 3.28 -7.93
N ILE A 58 -2.31 3.22 -8.36
CA ILE A 58 -1.29 4.21 -8.00
C ILE A 58 -1.74 5.62 -8.41
N ASN A 59 -2.34 5.76 -9.59
CA ASN A 59 -2.84 7.05 -10.09
C ASN A 59 -4.06 7.61 -9.32
N GLN A 60 -4.57 6.90 -8.32
CA GLN A 60 -5.63 7.37 -7.42
C GLN A 60 -5.10 7.52 -5.98
N ILE A 61 -3.79 7.42 -5.76
CA ILE A 61 -3.19 7.69 -4.46
C ILE A 61 -2.91 9.20 -4.37
N ILE A 62 -3.56 9.85 -3.41
CA ILE A 62 -3.30 11.27 -3.09
C ILE A 62 -2.09 11.36 -2.15
N TRP A 63 -2.07 10.52 -1.12
CA TRP A 63 -0.95 10.35 -0.20
C TRP A 63 -0.96 8.96 0.41
N PHE A 64 0.20 8.53 0.92
CA PHE A 64 0.34 7.33 1.74
C PHE A 64 1.28 7.63 2.90
N LYS A 65 1.13 6.90 4.00
CA LYS A 65 2.07 6.94 5.13
C LYS A 65 2.20 5.56 5.78
N PRO A 66 3.40 5.17 6.23
CA PRO A 66 3.52 4.04 7.14
C PRO A 66 2.75 4.34 8.44
N GLU A 67 2.17 3.30 9.02
CA GLU A 67 1.65 3.38 10.38
C GLU A 67 2.73 2.95 11.36
N ALA A 68 2.83 3.65 12.49
CA ALA A 68 3.69 3.20 13.56
C ALA A 68 3.17 1.85 14.06
N THR A 69 3.97 0.81 13.95
CA THR A 69 3.72 -0.45 14.64
C THR A 69 3.69 -0.12 16.14
N ARG A 70 2.50 -0.06 16.72
CA ARG A 70 2.37 -0.07 18.17
C ARG A 70 2.87 -1.43 18.64
N ILE A 71 4.10 -1.48 19.13
CA ILE A 71 4.57 -2.61 19.93
C ILE A 71 3.81 -2.47 21.25
N THR A 72 2.69 -3.17 21.40
CA THR A 72 2.09 -3.36 22.72
C THR A 72 3.06 -4.23 23.51
N PRO A 73 3.60 -3.79 24.67
CA PRO A 73 4.54 -4.58 25.47
C PRO A 73 3.94 -5.85 26.10
N ASP A 74 2.75 -6.28 25.68
CA ASP A 74 1.87 -7.13 26.48
C ASP A 74 1.68 -8.50 25.83
N SER A 75 2.70 -9.35 25.98
CA SER A 75 2.61 -10.82 25.88
C SER A 75 3.76 -11.49 26.64
N ALA A 76 4.39 -10.77 27.58
CA ALA A 76 5.32 -11.34 28.54
C ALA A 76 4.60 -11.49 29.88
N GLU A 77 3.65 -12.41 29.92
CA GLU A 77 3.08 -12.97 31.16
C GLU A 77 2.92 -14.48 30.99
#